data_AF-A0A368S568-F1
#
_entry.id   AF-A0A368S568-F1
#
_cell.length_a   1.000
_cell.length_b   1.000
_cell.length_c   1.000
_cell.angle_alpha   90.00
_cell.angle_beta   90.00
_cell.angle_gamma   90.00
#
_symmetry.space_group_name_H-M   'P 1'
#
loop_
_entity.id
_entity.type
_entity.pdbx_description
1 polymer ?
#
loop_
_entity_poly.entity_id
_entity_poly.type
_entity_poly.pdbx_seq_one_letter_code
_entity_poly.pdbx_strand_id
1 'polypeptide(L)'
;MLPGKVAALLLVLAIISIEPVSGGCCSGHICTKEQKNDIVKMCKPYFLKSISRTTPTKTGACCQEVRKLQGIDGGMMQCVFDRLTGAEKKTYNEKSLTKYLKSYCTTQASSLAHPRPREVNIMSC
;
A
#
# COMPACT_ATOMS: atom_id res chain seq x y z
N MET A 1 -17.05 -58.37 -19.52
CA MET A 1 -16.54 -58.20 -18.14
C MET A 1 -15.66 -56.95 -18.12
N LEU A 2 -15.65 -56.29 -16.95
CA LEU A 2 -14.89 -55.10 -16.51
C LEU A 2 -15.49 -53.69 -16.77
N PRO A 3 -15.80 -52.95 -15.68
CA PRO A 3 -16.35 -51.60 -15.70
C PRO A 3 -15.24 -50.54 -15.56
N GLY A 4 -15.15 -49.61 -16.50
CA GLY A 4 -14.26 -48.44 -16.40
C GLY A 4 -15.01 -47.23 -15.84
N LYS A 5 -15.07 -47.12 -14.51
CA LYS A 5 -15.50 -45.90 -13.79
C LYS A 5 -14.70 -44.69 -14.30
N VAL A 6 -15.34 -43.80 -15.05
CA VAL A 6 -14.78 -42.46 -15.28
C VAL A 6 -15.27 -41.59 -14.14
N ALA A 7 -14.38 -41.37 -13.17
CA ALA A 7 -14.60 -40.51 -12.04
C ALA A 7 -14.89 -39.08 -12.54
N ALA A 8 -16.09 -38.59 -12.24
CA ALA A 8 -16.42 -37.19 -12.42
C ALA A 8 -15.58 -36.36 -11.43
N LEU A 9 -14.50 -35.76 -11.92
CA LEU A 9 -13.74 -34.75 -11.19
C LEU A 9 -14.64 -33.52 -10.98
N LEU A 10 -15.25 -33.43 -9.80
CA LEU A 10 -15.91 -32.22 -9.32
C LEU A 10 -14.85 -31.14 -9.14
N LEU A 11 -14.67 -30.28 -10.15
CA LEU A 11 -13.94 -29.02 -9.99
C LEU A 11 -14.79 -28.11 -9.10
N VAL A 12 -14.54 -28.15 -7.80
CA VAL A 12 -15.03 -27.13 -6.86
C VAL A 12 -14.25 -25.86 -7.17
N LEU A 13 -14.77 -25.06 -8.09
CA LEU A 13 -14.38 -23.67 -8.24
C LEU A 13 -14.77 -22.96 -6.95
N ALA A 14 -13.84 -22.90 -6.01
CA ALA A 14 -13.91 -21.99 -4.89
C ALA A 14 -13.96 -20.58 -5.48
N ILE A 15 -15.17 -20.05 -5.65
CA ILE A 15 -15.42 -18.65 -5.91
C ILE A 15 -14.93 -17.95 -4.65
N ILE A 16 -13.63 -17.61 -4.62
CA ILE A 16 -13.09 -16.66 -3.67
C ILE A 16 -13.88 -15.41 -3.97
N SER A 17 -14.84 -15.12 -3.09
CA SER A 17 -15.68 -13.94 -3.16
C SER A 17 -14.76 -12.75 -3.10
N ILE A 18 -14.36 -12.23 -4.27
CA ILE A 18 -13.76 -10.91 -4.38
C ILE A 18 -14.95 -9.99 -4.14
N GLU A 19 -15.33 -9.80 -2.87
CA GLU A 19 -16.20 -8.70 -2.51
C GLU A 19 -15.50 -7.44 -3.00
N PRO A 20 -16.04 -6.74 -4.01
CA PRO A 20 -15.51 -5.45 -4.38
C PRO A 20 -15.93 -4.52 -3.25
N VAL A 21 -15.13 -4.48 -2.18
CA VAL A 21 -15.32 -3.51 -1.11
C VAL A 21 -15.10 -2.15 -1.74
N SER A 22 -16.22 -1.53 -2.09
CA SER A 22 -16.37 -0.20 -2.66
C SER A 22 -15.45 0.78 -1.92
N GLY A 23 -14.31 1.05 -2.54
CA GLY A 23 -13.26 1.89 -2.03
C GLY A 23 -12.48 2.49 -3.19
N GLY A 24 -13.12 3.46 -3.86
CA GLY A 24 -12.58 4.34 -4.90
C GLY A 24 -11.90 3.66 -6.09
N CYS A 25 -12.69 3.43 -7.14
CA CYS A 25 -12.22 3.07 -8.48
C CYS A 25 -11.46 4.22 -9.20
N CYS A 26 -11.33 5.40 -8.58
CA CYS A 26 -10.89 6.62 -9.26
C CYS A 26 -9.39 6.68 -9.56
N SER A 27 -8.58 5.87 -8.89
CA SER A 27 -7.13 5.96 -8.98
C SER A 27 -6.51 4.80 -9.78
N GLY A 28 -7.28 3.79 -10.19
CA GLY A 28 -6.77 2.64 -10.96
C GLY A 28 -5.81 1.71 -10.19
N HIS A 29 -5.42 2.10 -8.98
CA HIS A 29 -4.53 1.37 -8.10
C HIS A 29 -5.33 0.50 -7.13
N ILE A 30 -4.98 -0.78 -7.05
CA ILE A 30 -5.65 -1.74 -6.17
C ILE A 30 -4.70 -2.10 -5.02
N CYS A 31 -5.10 -1.74 -3.81
CA CYS A 31 -4.48 -2.13 -2.55
C CYS A 31 -5.39 -3.11 -1.81
N THR A 32 -4.85 -3.96 -0.93
CA THR A 32 -5.63 -4.91 -0.14
C THR A 32 -6.18 -4.27 1.13
N LYS A 33 -7.18 -4.92 1.75
CA LYS A 33 -7.71 -4.50 3.06
C LYS A 33 -6.61 -4.55 4.14
N GLU A 34 -5.72 -5.52 4.05
CA GLU A 34 -4.57 -5.68 4.95
C GLU A 34 -3.59 -4.51 4.81
N GLN A 35 -3.18 -4.16 3.58
CA GLN A 35 -2.31 -3.00 3.32
C GLN A 35 -2.92 -1.69 3.87
N LYS A 36 -4.22 -1.49 3.66
CA LYS A 36 -4.94 -0.35 4.25
C LYS A 36 -4.89 -0.38 5.78
N ASN A 37 -5.14 -1.54 6.38
CA ASN A 37 -5.17 -1.68 7.84
C ASN A 37 -3.80 -1.47 8.45
N ASP A 38 -2.72 -1.94 7.83
CA ASP A 38 -1.36 -1.76 8.30
C ASP A 38 -0.94 -0.29 8.30
N ILE A 39 -1.21 0.43 7.20
CA ILE A 39 -0.96 1.88 7.15
C ILE A 39 -1.78 2.60 8.22
N VAL A 40 -3.07 2.29 8.36
CA VAL A 40 -3.89 2.93 9.39
C VAL A 40 -3.33 2.63 10.78
N LYS A 41 -3.02 1.37 11.09
CA LYS A 41 -2.49 0.97 12.39
C LYS A 41 -1.17 1.67 12.73
N MET A 42 -0.21 1.70 11.80
CA MET A 42 1.13 2.21 12.06
C MET A 42 1.24 3.73 11.95
N CYS A 43 0.43 4.36 11.10
CA CYS A 43 0.59 5.77 10.75
C CYS A 43 -0.52 6.68 11.29
N LYS A 44 -1.60 6.14 11.90
CA LYS A 44 -2.78 6.91 12.35
C LYS A 44 -2.46 8.26 12.99
N PRO A 45 -1.51 8.39 13.94
CA PRO A 45 -1.23 9.66 14.61
C PRO A 45 -0.82 10.79 13.64
N TYR A 46 -0.23 10.44 12.49
CA TYR A 46 0.42 11.39 11.59
C TYR A 46 -0.49 11.95 10.50
N PHE A 47 -1.70 11.42 10.37
CA PHE A 47 -2.67 11.89 9.37
C PHE A 47 -4.06 12.17 9.95
N LEU A 48 -4.16 12.38 11.27
CA LEU A 48 -5.35 12.95 11.89
C LEU A 48 -5.59 14.39 11.37
N LYS A 49 -6.85 14.83 11.35
CA LYS A 49 -7.21 16.23 11.08
C LYS A 49 -6.87 17.20 12.23
N SER A 50 -6.35 16.72 13.35
CA SER A 50 -6.02 17.54 14.52
C SER A 50 -4.86 18.52 14.25
N ILE A 51 -4.83 19.60 15.04
CA ILE A 51 -3.90 20.73 14.87
C ILE A 51 -2.45 20.32 15.22
N SER A 52 -2.26 19.46 16.22
CA SER A 52 -0.94 18.95 16.57
C SER A 52 -0.59 17.75 15.69
N ARG A 53 0.24 18.00 14.67
CA ARG A 53 0.80 16.95 13.81
C ARG A 53 2.14 16.52 14.37
N THR A 54 2.18 15.34 14.96
CA THR A 54 3.44 14.65 15.21
C THR A 54 4.05 14.22 13.88
N THR A 55 5.37 14.13 13.82
CA THR A 55 6.10 13.67 12.63
C THR A 55 6.59 12.25 12.89
N PRO A 56 6.41 11.29 11.96
CA PRO A 56 6.97 9.95 12.13
C PRO A 56 8.50 9.97 12.06
N THR A 57 9.15 9.05 12.76
CA THR A 57 10.58 8.80 12.52
C THR A 57 10.76 8.18 11.14
N LYS A 58 11.70 8.68 10.33
CA LYS A 58 11.98 8.13 9.00
C LYS A 58 12.29 6.64 8.99
N THR A 59 12.93 6.10 10.02
CA THR A 59 13.25 4.67 10.15
C THR A 59 12.20 3.87 10.92
N GLY A 60 11.18 4.53 11.48
CA GLY A 60 10.15 3.89 12.30
C GLY A 60 9.11 3.11 11.48
N ALA A 61 8.30 2.31 12.17
CA ALA A 61 7.34 1.37 11.59
C ALA A 61 6.42 2.01 10.54
N CYS A 62 5.89 3.22 10.80
CA CYS A 62 5.04 3.92 9.82
C CYS A 62 5.76 4.14 8.48
N CYS A 63 6.97 4.70 8.48
CA CYS A 63 7.69 4.95 7.25
C CYS A 63 8.24 3.68 6.58
N GLN A 64 8.45 2.61 7.35
CA GLN A 64 8.77 1.30 6.75
C GLN A 64 7.59 0.76 5.94
N GLU A 65 6.37 0.80 6.50
CA GLU A 65 5.17 0.36 5.77
C GLU A 65 4.83 1.25 4.59
N VAL A 66 4.97 2.58 4.72
CA VAL A 66 4.77 3.50 3.59
C VAL A 66 5.74 3.18 2.45
N ARG A 67 7.02 2.91 2.74
CA ARG A 67 8.00 2.53 1.69
C ARG A 67 7.68 1.20 1.06
N LYS A 68 7.36 0.18 1.87
CA LYS A 68 6.97 -1.14 1.37
C LYS A 68 5.78 -1.03 0.43
N LEU A 69 4.76 -0.27 0.82
CA LEU A 69 3.56 -0.07 0.02
C LEU A 69 3.83 0.74 -1.26
N GLN A 70 4.62 1.82 -1.17
CA GLN A 70 5.00 2.65 -2.32
C GLN A 70 5.99 1.96 -3.27
N GLY A 71 6.74 0.96 -2.80
CA GLY A 71 7.61 0.14 -3.63
C GLY A 71 6.86 -0.81 -4.56
N ILE A 72 5.57 -1.05 -4.31
CA ILE A 72 4.70 -1.81 -5.21
C ILE A 72 4.23 -0.89 -6.33
N ASP A 73 3.68 0.27 -5.98
CA ASP A 73 3.18 1.26 -6.93
C ASP A 73 3.02 2.65 -6.26
N GLY A 74 3.28 3.71 -7.05
CA GLY A 74 3.30 5.09 -6.56
C GLY A 74 1.95 5.65 -6.13
N GLY A 75 0.83 5.06 -6.56
CA GLY A 75 -0.53 5.50 -6.23
C GLY A 75 -1.15 4.77 -5.04
N MET A 76 -0.42 3.83 -4.41
CA MET A 76 -0.98 3.02 -3.32
C MET A 76 -1.45 3.81 -2.09
N MET A 77 -0.81 4.95 -1.77
CA MET A 77 -1.28 5.80 -0.66
C MET A 77 -2.64 6.46 -0.96
N GLN A 78 -2.94 6.74 -2.24
CA GLN A 78 -4.26 7.20 -2.65
C GLN A 78 -5.27 6.06 -2.52
N CYS A 79 -4.92 4.84 -2.96
CA CYS A 79 -5.80 3.68 -2.78
C CYS A 79 -6.16 3.44 -1.30
N VAL A 80 -5.21 3.59 -0.38
CA VAL A 80 -5.47 3.46 1.06
C VAL A 80 -6.51 4.48 1.51
N PHE A 81 -6.38 5.74 1.08
CA PHE A 81 -7.37 6.78 1.39
C PHE A 81 -8.75 6.42 0.80
N ASP A 82 -8.77 5.96 -0.44
CA ASP A 82 -9.99 5.62 -1.17
C ASP A 82 -10.77 4.48 -0.49
N ARG A 83 -10.05 3.49 0.07
CA ARG A 83 -10.59 2.37 0.88
C ARG A 83 -10.95 2.72 2.33
N LEU A 84 -10.70 3.94 2.80
CA LEU A 84 -11.17 4.37 4.11
C LEU A 84 -12.71 4.37 4.14
N THR A 85 -13.27 3.95 5.27
CA THR A 85 -14.70 4.12 5.55
C THR A 85 -15.07 5.60 5.62
N GLY A 86 -16.36 5.91 5.44
CA GLY A 86 -16.85 7.29 5.59
C GLY A 86 -16.53 7.90 6.96
N ALA A 87 -16.57 7.11 8.03
CA ALA A 87 -16.17 7.54 9.38
C ALA A 87 -14.68 7.88 9.46
N GLU A 88 -13.82 7.02 8.91
CA GLU A 88 -12.37 7.27 8.85
C GLU A 88 -12.04 8.53 8.04
N LYS A 89 -12.68 8.74 6.88
CA LYS A 89 -12.50 9.96 6.07
C LYS A 89 -12.91 11.25 6.79
N LYS A 90 -13.82 11.16 7.76
CA LYS A 90 -14.16 12.30 8.64
C LYS A 90 -13.04 12.60 9.62
N THR A 91 -12.34 11.59 10.15
CA THR A 91 -11.26 11.73 11.12
C THR A 91 -9.90 12.08 10.48
N TYR A 92 -9.66 11.61 9.26
CA TYR A 92 -8.33 11.59 8.65
C TYR A 92 -8.16 12.65 7.56
N ASN A 93 -6.98 13.27 7.52
CA ASN A 93 -6.62 14.27 6.53
C ASN A 93 -6.04 13.58 5.28
N GLU A 94 -6.73 13.74 4.16
CA GLU A 94 -6.31 13.19 2.87
C GLU A 94 -4.90 13.63 2.49
N LYS A 95 -4.62 14.94 2.49
CA LYS A 95 -3.31 15.48 2.09
C LYS A 95 -2.18 14.96 2.98
N SER A 96 -2.44 14.78 4.28
CA SER A 96 -1.46 14.20 5.20
C SER A 96 -1.12 12.76 4.81
N LEU A 97 -2.12 11.96 4.45
CA LEU A 97 -1.92 10.56 4.05
C LEU A 97 -1.32 10.43 2.65
N THR A 98 -1.92 11.06 1.63
CA THR A 98 -1.62 10.81 0.23
C THR A 98 -0.40 11.58 -0.29
N LYS A 99 -0.09 12.74 0.32
CA LYS A 99 1.04 13.60 -0.09
C LYS A 99 2.16 13.65 0.96
N TYR A 100 1.84 14.04 2.19
CA TYR A 100 2.86 14.28 3.21
C TYR A 100 3.59 13.00 3.61
N LEU A 101 2.87 11.95 4.04
CA LEU A 101 3.51 10.69 4.45
C LEU A 101 4.27 10.04 3.30
N LYS A 102 3.68 10.03 2.09
CA LYS A 102 4.34 9.58 0.87
C LYS A 102 5.68 10.27 0.69
N SER A 103 5.69 11.60 0.61
CA SER A 103 6.91 12.39 0.37
C SER A 103 7.92 12.23 1.52
N TYR A 104 7.47 12.38 2.76
CA TYR A 104 8.34 12.38 3.94
C TYR A 104 9.07 11.05 4.12
N CYS A 105 8.37 9.93 3.96
CA CYS A 105 8.94 8.60 4.17
C CYS A 105 9.79 8.13 2.98
N THR A 106 9.50 8.56 1.76
CA THR A 106 10.25 8.17 0.55
C THR A 106 11.45 9.08 0.25
N THR A 107 11.46 10.31 0.75
CA THR A 107 12.64 11.18 0.71
C THR A 107 13.75 10.49 1.52
N GLN A 108 14.74 9.94 0.80
CA GLN A 108 15.84 9.17 1.35
C GLN A 108 16.35 9.77 2.67
N ALA A 109 16.64 8.90 3.63
CA ALA A 109 17.63 9.21 4.66
C ALA A 109 19.01 9.17 3.97
N SER A 110 19.30 10.12 3.07
CA SER A 110 20.46 10.09 2.17
C SER A 110 21.83 10.14 2.86
N SER A 111 21.93 9.97 4.18
CA SER A 111 23.20 10.09 4.89
C SER A 111 23.81 8.79 5.41
N LEU A 112 23.16 7.63 5.38
CA LEU A 112 23.69 6.47 6.13
C LEU A 112 23.76 5.09 5.47
N ALA A 113 23.34 4.87 4.20
CA ALA A 113 23.36 3.48 3.70
C ALA A 113 23.43 3.21 2.19
N HIS A 114 24.02 4.06 1.34
CA HIS A 114 24.31 3.64 -0.05
C HIS A 114 25.68 4.14 -0.54
N PRO A 115 26.69 3.26 -0.75
CA PRO A 115 27.76 3.56 -1.68
C PRO A 115 27.13 3.65 -3.08
N ARG A 116 27.32 4.79 -3.76
CA ARG A 116 26.89 4.97 -5.16
C ARG A 116 27.56 3.89 -6.01
N PRO A 117 26.83 3.15 -6.86
CA PRO A 117 27.48 2.42 -7.95
C PRO A 117 28.15 3.46 -8.86
N ARG A 118 29.45 3.26 -9.16
CA ARG A 118 30.12 4.03 -10.21
C ARG A 118 29.36 3.75 -11.52
N GLU A 119 28.96 4.80 -12.24
CA GLU A 119 28.58 4.69 -13.64
C GLU A 119 29.73 4.03 -14.40
N VAL A 120 29.53 2.78 -14.81
CA VAL A 120 30.32 2.19 -15.88
C VAL A 120 29.59 2.57 -17.15
N ASN A 121 30.17 3.51 -17.89
CA ASN A 121 29.68 3.94 -19.19
C ASN A 121 29.86 2.77 -20.17
N ILE A 122 28.79 2.02 -20.42
CA ILE A 122 28.74 1.05 -21.51
C ILE A 122 28.06 1.75 -22.68
N MET A 123 28.89 2.30 -23.56
CA MET A 123 28.48 2.65 -24.91
C MET A 123 28.25 1.35 -25.69
N SER A 124 27.03 1.08 -26.13
CA SER A 124 26.77 0.10 -27.19
C SER A 124 25.42 0.32 -27.86
N CYS A 125 25.54 0.57 -29.17
CA CYS A 125 24.60 0.61 -30.30
C CYS A 125 23.45 1.62 -30.23
#